data_AF-A0A976QJI9-F1
#
_entry.id   AF-A0A976QJI9-F1
#
_cell.length_a   1.000
_cell.length_b   1.000
_cell.length_c   1.000
_cell.angle_alpha   90.00
_cell.angle_beta   90.00
_cell.angle_gamma   90.00
#
_symmetry.space_group_name_H-M   'P 1'
#
loop_
_entity.id
_entity.type
_entity.pdbx_description
1 polymer ?
#
loop_
_entity_poly.entity_id
_entity_poly.type
_entity_poly.pdbx_seq_one_letter_code
_entity_poly.pdbx_strand_id
1 'polypeptide(L)' 'SILSFEKCIQFYRVATGACAFGVKQFIENHNIEPKAYTVAEIIERTKGQYGADKLIAFFS' A
#
# COMPACT_ATOMS: atom_id res chain seq x y z
N SER A 1 10.47 -3.09 9.54
CA SER A 1 9.27 -3.32 10.38
C SER A 1 8.20 -4.05 9.59
N ILE A 2 7.47 -4.97 10.24
CA ILE A 2 6.33 -5.72 9.66
C ILE A 2 5.01 -5.09 10.12
N LEU A 3 4.04 -4.95 9.22
CA LEU A 3 2.73 -4.33 9.45
C LEU A 3 1.62 -5.36 9.19
N SER A 4 0.57 -5.36 10.01
CA SER A 4 -0.64 -6.15 9.72
C SER A 4 -1.31 -5.64 8.43
N PHE A 5 -2.12 -6.50 7.80
CA PHE A 5 -2.80 -6.14 6.54
C PHE A 5 -3.60 -4.84 6.65
N GLU A 6 -4.39 -4.68 7.71
CA GLU A 6 -5.17 -3.46 7.97
C GLU A 6 -4.28 -2.23 8.14
N LYS A 7 -3.14 -2.38 8.84
CA LYS A 7 -2.15 -1.30 8.97
C LYS A 7 -1.52 -0.95 7.63
N CYS A 8 -1.29 -1.92 6.75
CA CYS A 8 -0.79 -1.67 5.39
C CYS A 8 -1.76 -0.80 4.59
N ILE A 9 -3.06 -1.12 4.65
CA ILE A 9 -4.13 -0.37 3.98
C ILE A 9 -4.21 1.06 4.54
N GLN A 10 -4.26 1.19 5.87
CA GLN A 10 -4.32 2.50 6.52
C GLN A 10 -3.09 3.34 6.16
N PHE A 11 -1.91 2.74 6.26
CA PHE A 11 -0.65 3.38 5.95
C PHE A 11 -0.61 3.89 4.51
N TYR A 12 -0.93 3.04 3.54
CA TYR A 12 -0.95 3.42 2.12
C TYR A 12 -1.89 4.60 1.86
N ARG A 13 -3.10 4.57 2.44
CA ARG A 13 -4.09 5.64 2.27
C ARG A 13 -3.61 6.97 2.86
N VAL A 14 -2.99 6.95 4.05
CA VAL A 14 -2.46 8.15 4.70
C VAL A 14 -1.29 8.74 3.90
N ALA A 15 -0.36 7.90 3.46
CA ALA A 15 0.83 8.36 2.73
C ALA A 15 0.50 8.90 1.33
N THR A 16 -0.43 8.25 0.62
CA THR A 16 -0.71 8.57 -0.79
C THR A 16 -1.91 9.51 -0.99
N GLY A 17 -2.80 9.58 0.00
CA GLY A 17 -4.11 10.22 -0.12
C GLY A 17 -5.15 9.35 -0.85
N ALA A 18 -4.86 8.07 -1.11
CA ALA A 18 -5.79 7.19 -1.81
C ALA A 18 -7.11 6.98 -1.03
N CYS A 19 -8.22 6.99 -1.75
CA CYS A 19 -9.53 6.69 -1.19
C CYS A 19 -9.70 5.18 -0.92
N ALA A 20 -10.63 4.82 -0.03
CA ALA A 20 -10.89 3.42 0.32
C ALA A 20 -11.28 2.56 -0.89
N PHE A 21 -12.07 3.13 -1.81
CA PHE A 21 -12.52 2.43 -3.02
C PHE A 21 -11.36 2.06 -3.94
N GLY A 22 -10.45 3.00 -4.22
CA GLY A 22 -9.29 2.75 -5.07
C GLY A 22 -8.35 1.69 -4.48
N VAL A 23 -8.13 1.71 -3.16
CA VAL A 23 -7.30 0.69 -2.50
C VAL A 23 -7.98 -0.68 -2.51
N LYS A 24 -9.30 -0.74 -2.31
CA LYS A 24 -10.06 -2.00 -2.42
C LYS A 24 -9.94 -2.60 -3.82
N GLN A 25 -10.17 -1.79 -4.85
CA GLN A 25 -10.02 -2.22 -6.25
C GLN A 25 -8.60 -2.67 -6.57
N PHE A 26 -7.59 -1.99 -6.05
CA PHE A 26 -6.21 -2.40 -6.20
C PHE A 26 -5.95 -3.80 -5.61
N ILE A 27 -6.42 -4.04 -4.38
CA ILE A 27 -6.29 -5.33 -3.69
C ILE A 27 -6.98 -6.45 -4.47
N GLU A 28 -8.22 -6.22 -4.92
CA GLU A 28 -9.02 -7.18 -5.68
C GLU A 28 -8.36 -7.50 -7.05
N ASN A 29 -7.97 -6.47 -7.80
CA ASN A 29 -7.40 -6.65 -9.14
C ASN A 29 -6.02 -7.33 -9.13
N HIS A 30 -5.26 -7.18 -8.04
CA HIS A 30 -3.92 -7.75 -7.90
C HIS A 30 -3.87 -8.99 -7.00
N ASN A 31 -5.02 -9.52 -6.56
CA ASN A 31 -5.14 -10.68 -5.68
C ASN A 31 -4.22 -10.56 -4.44
N ILE A 32 -4.20 -9.40 -3.79
CA ILE A 32 -3.34 -9.16 -2.63
C ILE A 32 -3.88 -9.96 -1.43
N GLU A 33 -3.05 -10.86 -0.90
CA GLU A 33 -3.42 -11.71 0.23
C GLU A 33 -3.53 -10.90 1.54
N PRO A 34 -4.51 -11.19 2.41
CA PRO A 34 -4.67 -10.49 3.69
C PRO A 34 -3.69 -11.00 4.75
N LYS A 35 -2.39 -10.75 4.55
CA LYS A 35 -1.31 -11.11 5.47
C LYS A 35 -0.52 -9.89 5.93
N ALA A 36 0.42 -10.12 6.85
CA ALA A 36 1.35 -9.08 7.26
C ALA A 36 2.41 -8.85 6.18
N TYR A 37 2.76 -7.58 5.93
CA TYR A 37 3.75 -7.18 4.94
C TYR A 37 4.79 -6.25 5.57
N THR A 38 6.00 -6.32 5.05
CA THR A 38 7.02 -5.30 5.30
C THR A 38 6.76 -4.06 4.45
N VAL A 39 7.29 -2.92 4.89
CA VAL A 39 7.22 -1.67 4.11
C VAL A 39 7.81 -1.85 2.70
N ALA A 40 8.93 -2.57 2.58
CA ALA A 40 9.58 -2.83 1.31
C ALA A 40 8.68 -3.61 0.34
N GLU A 41 7.97 -4.63 0.83
CA GLU A 41 7.00 -5.38 0.02
C GLU A 41 5.84 -4.51 -0.45
N ILE A 42 5.33 -3.60 0.40
CA ILE A 42 4.27 -2.66 0.01
C ILE A 42 4.78 -1.74 -1.10
N ILE A 43 5.98 -1.18 -0.98
CA ILE A 43 6.59 -0.32 -2.00
C ILE A 43 6.72 -1.06 -3.32
N GLU A 44 7.26 -2.28 -3.31
CA GLU A 44 7.47 -3.05 -4.53
C GLU A 44 6.14 -3.43 -5.20
N ARG A 45 5.15 -3.87 -4.41
CA ARG A 45 3.81 -4.22 -4.93
C ARG A 45 3.06 -3.04 -5.50
N THR A 46 3.31 -1.84 -4.99
CA THR A 46 2.61 -0.61 -5.40
C THR A 46 3.41 0.19 -6.43
N LYS A 47 4.58 -0.30 -6.85
CA LYS A 47 5.42 0.34 -7.86
C LYS A 47 4.65 0.54 -9.17
N GLY A 48 4.73 1.76 -9.71
CA GLY A 48 4.00 2.14 -10.92
C GLY A 48 2.50 2.39 -10.71
N GLN A 49 2.00 2.31 -9.47
CA GLN A 49 0.61 2.61 -9.13
C GLN A 49 0.46 4.03 -8.61
N TYR A 50 -0.79 4.50 -8.53
CA TYR A 50 -1.10 5.83 -8.01
C TYR A 50 -0.51 6.04 -6.61
N GLY A 51 0.36 7.04 -6.47
CA GLY A 51 0.94 7.44 -5.19
C GLY A 51 2.18 6.64 -4.75
N ALA A 52 2.68 5.72 -5.59
CA ALA A 52 3.89 4.96 -5.30
C ALA A 52 5.10 5.86 -5.00
N ASP A 53 5.28 6.94 -5.77
CA ASP A 53 6.38 7.89 -5.56
C ASP A 53 6.24 8.66 -4.24
N LYS A 54 5.00 9.00 -3.85
CA LYS A 54 4.70 9.62 -2.56
C LYS A 54 5.00 8.67 -1.40
N LEU A 55 4.68 7.39 -1.58
CA LEU A 55 4.97 6.35 -0.61
C LEU A 55 6.48 6.21 -0.39
N ILE A 56 7.27 6.21 -1.47
CA ILE A 56 8.75 6.15 -1.40
C ILE A 56 9.31 7.40 -0.72
N ALA A 57 8.83 8.60 -1.11
CA ALA A 57 9.25 9.85 -0.51
C ALA A 57 8.94 9.95 0.99
N PHE A 58 7.91 9.26 1.48
CA PHE A 58 7.58 9.21 2.91
C PHE A 58 8.62 8.44 3.75
N PHE A 59 9.43 7.59 3.12
CA PHE A 59 10.47 6.79 3.78
C PHE A 59 11.90 7.21 3.43
N SER A 60 12.06 8.23 2.59
CA SER A 60 13.36 8.86 2.30
C SER A 60 13.68 9.89 3.38
#